data_AF-A0A3D1XQR7-F1
#
_entry.id   AF-A0A3D1XQR7-F1
#
_cell.length_a   1.000
_cell.length_b   1.000
_cell.length_c   1.000
_cell.angle_alpha   90.00
_cell.angle_beta   90.00
_cell.angle_gamma   90.00
#
_symmetry.space_group_name_H-M   'P 1'
#
loop_
_entity.id
_entity.type
_entity.pdbx_description
1 polymer ?
#
loop_
_entity_poly.entity_id
_entity_poly.type
_entity_poly.pdbx_seq_one_letter_code
_entity_poly.pdbx_strand_id
1 'polypeptide(L)'
;PGLLNEPAEKQLYAAFLKVRDPVLNHIKNKEFSSALEKMGEIKPSVDEFFDNVMVMVEDPSLRDNRLCLLRDISGLFSGLADFSKIVLKKS
;
A
#
# COMPACT_ATOMS: atom_id res chain seq x y z
N PRO A 1 4.39 -7.83 14.94
CA PRO A 1 3.15 -8.02 14.15
C PRO A 1 2.16 -8.92 14.92
N GLY A 2 1.44 -8.37 15.90
CA GLY A 2 0.70 -9.16 16.90
C GLY A 2 -0.81 -8.93 16.99
N LEU A 3 -1.38 -7.96 16.26
CA LEU A 3 -2.81 -7.59 16.39
C LEU A 3 -3.42 -7.25 15.03
N LEU A 4 -3.19 -8.08 14.01
CA LEU A 4 -4.06 -8.07 12.83
C LEU A 4 -5.25 -8.96 13.19
N ASN A 5 -6.39 -8.34 13.46
CA ASN A 5 -7.57 -9.04 13.95
C ASN A 5 -8.49 -9.40 12.79
N GLU A 6 -8.68 -8.46 11.86
CA GLU A 6 -9.63 -8.66 10.76
C GLU A 6 -8.97 -9.38 9.57
N PRO A 7 -9.74 -10.24 8.85
CA PRO A 7 -9.26 -10.90 7.64
C PRO A 7 -8.77 -9.89 6.59
N ALA A 8 -9.47 -8.77 6.42
CA ALA A 8 -9.13 -7.74 5.44
C ALA A 8 -7.76 -7.09 5.70
N GLU A 9 -7.36 -6.90 6.97
CA GLU A 9 -6.03 -6.36 7.32
C GLU A 9 -4.91 -7.32 6.98
N LYS A 10 -5.12 -8.62 7.25
CA LYS A 10 -4.17 -9.67 6.92
C LYS A 10 -4.01 -9.81 5.41
N GLN A 11 -5.12 -9.72 4.67
CA GLN A 11 -5.11 -9.72 3.22
C GLN A 11 -4.35 -8.51 2.67
N LEU A 12 -4.62 -7.31 3.18
CA LEU A 12 -3.91 -6.10 2.79
C LEU A 12 -2.41 -6.20 3.08
N TYR A 13 -2.02 -6.68 4.26
CA TYR A 13 -0.61 -6.86 4.60
C TYR A 13 0.07 -7.90 3.71
N ALA A 14 -0.59 -9.02 3.41
CA ALA A 14 -0.06 -10.02 2.49
C ALA A 14 0.08 -9.47 1.06
N ALA A 15 -0.90 -8.70 0.57
CA ALA A 15 -0.83 -8.02 -0.71
C ALA A 15 0.34 -7.01 -0.75
N PHE A 16 0.48 -6.21 0.31
CA PHE A 16 1.60 -5.28 0.47
C PHE A 16 2.95 -5.99 0.37
N LEU A 17 3.16 -7.09 1.11
CA LEU A 17 4.42 -7.84 1.06
C LEU A 17 4.72 -8.39 -0.34
N LYS A 18 3.70 -8.80 -1.10
CA LYS A 18 3.87 -9.31 -2.48
C LYS A 18 4.28 -8.22 -3.46
N VAL A 19 3.79 -6.98 -3.29
CA VAL A 19 4.09 -5.88 -4.21
C VAL A 19 5.32 -5.09 -3.81
N ARG A 20 5.67 -5.03 -2.52
CA ARG A 20 6.75 -4.20 -1.99
C ARG A 20 8.08 -4.46 -2.70
N ASP A 21 8.56 -5.71 -2.69
CA ASP A 21 9.88 -6.02 -3.22
C ASP A 21 9.97 -5.83 -4.75
N PRO A 22 8.98 -6.27 -5.56
CA PRO A 22 8.91 -5.94 -6.98
C PRO A 22 8.89 -4.45 -7.28
N VAL A 23 8.09 -3.67 -6.55
CA VAL A 23 7.97 -2.22 -6.75
C VAL A 23 9.30 -1.53 -6.44
N LEU A 24 9.95 -1.87 -5.33
CA LEU A 24 11.27 -1.33 -4.98
C LEU A 24 12.32 -1.70 -6.02
N ASN A 25 12.28 -2.91 -6.58
CA ASN A 25 13.18 -3.33 -7.64
C ASN A 25 12.96 -2.53 -8.93
N HIS A 26 11.71 -2.34 -9.35
CA HIS A 26 11.38 -1.51 -10.50
C HIS A 26 11.82 -0.05 -10.31
N ILE A 27 11.61 0.53 -9.12
CA ILE A 27 12.09 1.89 -8.78
C ILE A 27 13.62 1.96 -8.91
N LYS A 28 14.34 0.97 -8.37
CA LYS A 28 15.81 0.90 -8.45
C LYS A 28 16.31 0.82 -9.90
N ASN A 29 15.57 0.13 -10.76
CA ASN A 29 15.88 -0.02 -12.19
C ASN A 29 15.34 1.13 -13.05
N LYS A 30 14.69 2.14 -12.45
CA LYS A 30 14.02 3.26 -13.15
C LYS A 30 12.84 2.83 -14.04
N GLU A 31 12.26 1.67 -13.75
CA GLU A 31 11.10 1.08 -14.44
C GLU A 31 9.78 1.57 -13.81
N PHE A 32 9.57 2.88 -13.78
CA PHE A 32 8.47 3.49 -13.01
C PHE A 32 7.08 3.08 -13.49
N SER A 33 6.87 2.87 -14.79
CA SER A 33 5.59 2.39 -15.32
C SER A 33 5.23 1.01 -14.77
N SER A 34 6.18 0.09 -14.72
CA SER A 34 6.00 -1.25 -14.14
C SER A 34 5.82 -1.18 -12.62
N ALA A 35 6.51 -0.26 -11.94
CA ALA A 35 6.29 -0.01 -10.52
C ALA A 35 4.84 0.47 -10.24
N LEU A 36 4.32 1.40 -11.04
CA LEU A 36 2.95 1.90 -10.91
C LEU A 36 1.90 0.83 -11.23
N GLU A 37 2.12 0.04 -12.28
CA GLU A 37 1.25 -1.10 -12.63
C GLU A 37 1.22 -2.12 -11.49
N LYS A 38 2.38 -2.47 -10.95
CA LYS A 38 2.49 -3.43 -9.84
C LYS A 38 1.84 -2.91 -8.55
N MET A 39 1.94 -1.61 -8.30
CA MET A 39 1.23 -0.96 -7.21
C MET A 39 -0.29 -0.99 -7.39
N GLY A 40 -0.79 -0.95 -8.63
CA GLY A 40 -2.22 -1.07 -8.92
C GLY A 40 -2.84 -2.36 -8.38
N GLU A 41 -2.06 -3.44 -8.26
CA GLU A 41 -2.51 -4.72 -7.71
C GLU A 41 -2.91 -4.65 -6.23
N ILE A 42 -2.41 -3.67 -5.46
CA ILE A 42 -2.77 -3.52 -4.05
C ILE A 42 -4.16 -2.87 -3.86
N LYS A 43 -4.66 -2.17 -4.89
CA LYS A 43 -5.89 -1.36 -4.80
C LYS A 43 -7.10 -2.15 -4.27
N PRO A 44 -7.42 -3.35 -4.78
CA PRO A 44 -8.58 -4.10 -4.30
C PRO A 44 -8.51 -4.44 -2.81
N SER A 45 -7.31 -4.79 -2.31
CA SER A 45 -7.12 -5.10 -0.89
C SER A 45 -7.17 -3.85 0.00
N VAL A 46 -6.80 -2.68 -0.54
CA VAL A 46 -6.96 -1.39 0.16
C VAL A 46 -8.44 -1.03 0.26
N ASP A 47 -9.19 -1.16 -0.84
CA ASP A 47 -10.62 -0.90 -0.88
C ASP A 47 -11.35 -1.84 0.12
N GLU A 48 -11.06 -3.14 0.10
CA GLU A 48 -11.64 -4.13 1.04
C GLU A 48 -11.28 -3.83 2.50
N PHE A 49 -10.07 -3.35 2.77
CA PHE A 49 -9.68 -2.90 4.10
C PHE A 49 -10.55 -1.73 4.56
N PHE A 50 -10.75 -0.69 3.75
CA PHE A 50 -11.57 0.45 4.16
C PHE A 50 -13.06 0.12 4.30
N ASP A 51 -13.55 -0.84 3.51
CA ASP A 51 -14.94 -1.31 3.60
C ASP A 51 -15.21 -2.12 4.87
N ASN A 52 -14.23 -2.89 5.34
CA ASN A 52 -14.42 -3.86 6.43
C ASN A 52 -13.69 -3.50 7.74
N VAL A 53 -12.79 -2.51 7.73
CA VAL A 53 -11.91 -2.18 8.86
C VAL A 53 -12.09 -0.73 9.28
N MET A 54 -12.67 -0.52 10.45
CA MET A 54 -12.76 0.81 11.05
C MET A 54 -11.40 1.25 11.62
N VAL A 55 -10.69 2.16 10.99
CA VAL A 55 -9.33 2.54 11.45
C VAL A 55 -9.33 3.19 12.83
N MET A 56 -10.32 4.03 13.12
CA MET A 56 -10.44 4.78 14.37
C MET A 56 -11.24 3.99 15.41
N VAL A 57 -10.60 2.98 16.02
CA VAL A 57 -11.17 2.19 17.13
C VAL A 57 -10.70 2.70 18.50
N GLU A 58 -11.44 2.30 19.54
CA GLU A 58 -11.14 2.62 20.94
C GLU A 58 -9.84 1.98 21.44
N ASP A 59 -9.52 0.77 20.96
CA ASP A 59 -8.27 0.10 21.30
C ASP A 59 -7.07 0.82 20.63
N PRO A 60 -6.22 1.50 21.42
CA PRO A 60 -5.08 2.25 20.88
C PRO A 60 -4.07 1.33 20.20
N SER A 61 -3.91 0.09 20.67
CA SER A 61 -2.94 -0.85 20.09
C SER A 61 -3.40 -1.29 18.69
N LEU A 62 -4.69 -1.56 18.52
CA LEU A 62 -5.26 -1.93 17.22
C LEU A 62 -5.22 -0.76 16.24
N ARG A 63 -5.57 0.45 16.72
CA ARG A 63 -5.49 1.69 15.93
C ARG A 63 -4.07 1.95 15.44
N ASP A 64 -3.08 1.85 16.31
CA ASP A 64 -1.67 2.13 15.97
C ASP A 64 -1.13 1.11 14.94
N ASN A 65 -1.54 -0.15 15.03
CA ASN A 65 -1.18 -1.17 14.02
C ASN A 65 -1.79 -0.85 12.65
N ARG A 66 -3.07 -0.47 12.61
CA ARG A 66 -3.76 -0.06 11.36
C ARG A 66 -3.10 1.17 10.73
N LEU A 67 -2.77 2.17 11.54
CA LEU A 67 -2.08 3.37 11.08
C LEU A 67 -0.65 3.07 10.59
N CYS A 68 0.07 2.16 11.25
CA CYS A 68 1.40 1.73 10.78
C CYS A 68 1.31 1.08 9.41
N LEU A 69 0.35 0.18 9.19
CA LEU A 69 0.13 -0.48 7.91
C LEU A 69 -0.16 0.55 6.80
N LEU A 70 -1.07 1.49 7.06
CA LEU A 70 -1.40 2.56 6.12
C LEU A 70 -0.19 3.47 5.82
N ARG A 71 0.63 3.77 6.84
CA ARG A 71 1.84 4.57 6.69
C ARG A 71 2.87 3.84 5.82
N ASP A 72 3.08 2.54 6.02
CA ASP A 72 4.04 1.77 5.24
C ASP A 72 3.63 1.67 3.77
N ILE A 73 2.33 1.47 3.52
CA ILE A 73 1.75 1.50 2.18
C ILE A 73 1.91 2.90 1.57
N SER A 74 1.54 3.96 2.29
CA SER A 74 1.66 5.35 1.83
C SER A 74 3.13 5.76 1.57
N GLY A 75 4.07 5.24 2.35
CA GLY A 75 5.51 5.43 2.13
C GLY A 75 5.97 4.83 0.81
N LEU A 76 5.47 3.63 0.47
CA LEU A 76 5.72 3.01 -0.83
C LEU A 76 5.13 3.85 -1.99
N PHE A 77 3.92 4.41 -1.81
CA PHE A 77 3.32 5.34 -2.77
C PHE A 77 4.10 6.65 -2.90
N SER A 78 4.62 7.20 -1.80
CA SER A 78 5.31 8.51 -1.80
C SER A 78 6.59 8.48 -2.63
N GLY A 79 7.30 7.36 -2.67
CA GLY A 79 8.46 7.18 -3.56
C GLY A 79 8.12 7.23 -5.05
N LEU A 80 6.86 6.95 -5.42
CA LEU A 80 6.35 7.03 -6.80
C LEU A 80 5.57 8.31 -7.08
N ALA A 81 4.92 8.90 -6.07
CA ALA A 81 4.03 10.05 -6.20
C ALA A 81 4.75 11.35 -6.62
N ASP A 82 6.06 11.45 -6.41
CA ASP A 82 6.85 12.55 -6.98
C ASP A 82 6.88 12.46 -8.53
N PHE A 83 6.90 11.23 -9.06
CA PHE A 83 6.89 10.97 -10.50
C PHE A 83 5.49 10.90 -11.11
N SER A 84 4.43 10.67 -10.31
CA SER A 84 3.04 10.70 -10.82
C SER A 84 2.61 12.11 -11.29
N LYS A 85 3.36 13.15 -10.92
CA LYS A 85 3.23 14.51 -11.48
C LYS A 85 3.85 14.68 -12.86
N ILE A 86 4.63 13.71 -13.35
CA ILE A 86 5.08 13.67 -14.73
C ILE A 86 3.88 13.24 -15.57
N VAL A 87 3.16 14.23 -16.07
CA VAL A 87 2.12 14.01 -17.07
C VAL A 87 2.81 13.40 -18.28
N LEU A 88 2.63 12.09 -18.49
CA LEU A 88 2.98 11.45 -19.75
C LEU A 88 2.10 12.09 -20.82
N LYS A 89 2.63 13.15 -21.44
CA LYS A 89 2.01 13.76 -22.60
C LYS A 89 2.18 12.74 -23.73
N LYS A 90 1.12 11.98 -23.98
CA LYS A 90 1.00 11.08 -25.13
C LYS A 90 1.39 11.90 -26.37
N SER A 91 2.52 11.55 -26.98
CA SER A 91 2.90 12.00 -28.33
C SER A 91 2.22 11.12 -29.35
#